data_AF-A0A2V9UGI5-F1
#
_entry.id   AF-A0A2V9UGI5-F1
#
_cell.length_a   1.000
_cell.length_b   1.000
_cell.length_c   1.000
_cell.angle_alpha   90.00
_cell.angle_beta   90.00
_cell.angle_gamma   90.00
#
_symmetry.space_group_name_H-M   'P 1'
#
loop_
_entity.id
_entity.type
_entity.pdbx_description
1 polymer ?
#
loop_
_entity_poly.entity_id
_entity_poly.type
_entity_poly.pdbx_seq_one_letter_code
_entity_poly.pdbx_strand_id
1 'polypeptide(L)'
;MNYKTMSQVDVPQGRNGKHKQVVTKILSDLDQLPAGIALKVPLADLAESKENVRSALNRAINKGGRNVATASDANFLYVWNESK
;
A
#
# COMPACT_ATOMS: atom_id res chain seq x y z
N MET A 1 8.46 -39.29 -10.31
CA MET A 1 7.86 -37.98 -9.95
C MET A 1 8.92 -37.22 -9.17
N ASN A 2 9.47 -36.13 -9.72
CA ASN A 2 10.70 -35.49 -9.20
C ASN A 2 10.48 -34.45 -8.10
N TYR A 3 9.24 -34.23 -7.68
CA TYR A 3 8.86 -33.14 -6.79
C TYR A 3 7.90 -33.63 -5.71
N LYS A 4 8.05 -33.09 -4.50
CA LYS A 4 7.17 -33.37 -3.36
C LYS A 4 5.87 -32.57 -3.49
N THR A 5 4.76 -33.21 -3.16
CA THR A 5 3.44 -32.58 -3.06
C THR A 5 3.24 -32.02 -1.65
N MET A 6 2.48 -30.93 -1.53
CA MET A 6 2.07 -30.34 -0.26
C MET A 6 0.57 -30.08 -0.25
N SER A 7 -0.02 -30.02 0.94
CA SER A 7 -1.44 -29.74 1.11
C SER A 7 -1.78 -28.32 0.68
N GLN A 8 -2.90 -28.14 -0.02
CA GLN A 8 -3.32 -26.83 -0.54
C GLN A 8 -3.59 -25.80 0.57
N VAL A 9 -3.98 -26.25 1.77
CA VAL A 9 -4.18 -25.38 2.94
C VAL A 9 -2.88 -24.88 3.56
N ASP A 10 -1.78 -25.62 3.36
CA ASP A 10 -0.43 -25.26 3.82
C ASP A 10 0.31 -24.43 2.77
N VAL A 11 -0.26 -24.25 1.57
CA VAL A 11 0.30 -23.35 0.56
C VAL A 11 0.25 -21.94 1.13
N PRO A 12 1.39 -21.25 1.31
CA PRO A 12 1.40 -19.89 1.81
C PRO A 12 0.58 -18.99 0.86
N GLN A 13 -0.66 -18.70 1.22
CA GLN A 13 -1.51 -17.71 0.52
C GLN A 13 -1.04 -16.26 0.79
N GLY A 14 0.14 -16.12 1.38
CA GLY A 14 0.64 -14.93 2.07
C GLY A 14 1.51 -14.02 1.22
N ARG A 15 1.01 -13.56 0.07
CA ARG A 15 1.36 -12.20 -0.41
C ARG A 15 0.31 -11.16 0.00
N ASN A 16 -0.82 -11.59 0.56
CA ASN A 16 -1.97 -10.73 0.87
C ASN A 16 -1.98 -10.12 2.29
N GLY A 17 -1.15 -10.62 3.22
CA GLY A 17 -1.19 -10.19 4.63
C GLY A 17 -0.47 -8.87 4.87
N LYS A 18 0.86 -8.86 4.74
CA LYS A 18 1.70 -7.69 5.04
C LYS A 18 1.40 -6.51 4.10
N HIS A 19 1.20 -6.81 2.81
CA HIS A 19 0.92 -5.79 1.79
C HIS A 19 -0.37 -5.02 2.09
N LYS A 20 -1.46 -5.76 2.34
CA LYS A 20 -2.76 -5.15 2.66
C LYS A 20 -2.70 -4.39 3.97
N GLN A 21 -1.98 -4.90 4.98
CA GLN A 21 -1.83 -4.22 6.28
C GLN A 21 -1.17 -2.85 6.14
N VAL A 22 -0.04 -2.75 5.41
CA VAL A 22 0.66 -1.48 5.24
C VAL A 22 -0.20 -0.47 4.47
N VAL A 23 -0.81 -0.88 3.35
CA VAL A 23 -1.68 0.01 2.56
C VAL A 23 -2.91 0.44 3.36
N THR A 24 -3.52 -0.47 4.13
CA THR A 24 -4.66 -0.14 4.99
C THR A 24 -4.25 0.85 6.07
N LYS A 25 -3.09 0.65 6.70
CA LYS A 25 -2.56 1.55 7.73
C LYS A 25 -2.30 2.95 7.17
N ILE A 26 -1.64 3.06 6.02
CA ILE A 26 -1.40 4.34 5.34
C ILE A 26 -2.72 5.06 5.07
N LEU A 27 -3.77 4.34 4.64
CA LEU A 27 -5.09 4.94 4.40
C LEU A 27 -5.80 5.37 5.69
N SER A 28 -5.72 4.58 6.76
CA SER A 28 -6.28 4.96 8.06
C SER A 28 -5.58 6.16 8.67
N ASP A 29 -4.26 6.29 8.47
CA ASP A 29 -3.49 7.45 8.90
C ASP A 29 -3.84 8.67 8.01
N LEU A 30 -4.05 8.46 6.71
CA LEU A 30 -4.48 9.50 5.77
C LEU A 30 -5.89 10.04 6.10
N ASP A 31 -6.81 9.18 6.56
CA ASP A 31 -8.17 9.60 6.97
C ASP A 31 -8.15 10.48 8.23
N GLN A 32 -7.11 10.35 9.07
CA GLN A 32 -6.91 11.18 10.26
C GLN A 32 -6.07 12.43 9.99
N LEU A 33 -5.52 12.55 8.78
CA LEU A 33 -4.59 13.61 8.43
C LEU A 33 -5.34 14.93 8.17
N PRO A 34 -4.92 16.05 8.76
CA PRO A 34 -5.49 17.36 8.47
C PRO A 34 -5.33 17.74 6.99
N ALA A 35 -6.25 18.57 6.49
CA ALA A 35 -6.14 19.15 5.15
C ALA A 35 -4.82 19.95 5.02
N GLY A 36 -4.16 19.81 3.87
CA GLY A 36 -2.89 20.49 3.59
C GLY A 36 -1.64 19.81 4.18
N ILE A 37 -1.77 18.63 4.80
CA ILE A 37 -0.63 17.83 5.26
C ILE A 37 -0.42 16.63 4.32
N ALA A 38 0.84 16.22 4.15
CA ALA A 38 1.22 15.02 3.41
C ALA A 38 1.86 13.98 4.33
N LEU A 39 1.49 12.72 4.11
CA LEU A 39 2.04 11.55 4.77
C LEU A 39 3.30 11.11 4.01
N LYS A 40 4.44 11.08 4.71
CA LYS A 40 5.74 10.65 4.18
C LYS A 40 6.00 9.19 4.56
N VAL A 41 5.98 8.30 3.58
CA VAL A 41 6.19 6.86 3.75
C VAL A 41 7.57 6.48 3.20
N PRO A 42 8.50 5.98 4.02
CA PRO A 42 9.77 5.43 3.54
C PRO A 42 9.54 4.19 2.67
N LEU A 43 10.05 4.18 1.45
CA LEU A 43 9.99 3.01 0.55
C LEU A 43 10.84 1.85 1.09
N ALA A 44 11.87 2.13 1.88
CA ALA A 44 12.71 1.11 2.52
C ALA A 44 11.93 0.24 3.53
N ASP A 45 10.87 0.78 4.14
CA ASP A 45 9.99 0.04 5.04
C ASP A 45 8.95 -0.80 4.27
N LEU A 46 8.85 -0.59 2.95
CA LEU A 46 7.97 -1.33 2.08
C LEU A 46 8.75 -2.51 1.52
N ALA A 47 8.33 -3.72 1.87
CA ALA A 47 8.92 -4.97 1.37
C ALA A 47 8.76 -5.16 -0.16
N GLU A 48 8.21 -4.18 -0.88
CA GLU A 48 7.90 -4.25 -2.30
C GLU A 48 8.32 -2.97 -3.04
N SER A 49 8.50 -3.11 -4.36
CA SER A 49 8.84 -2.01 -5.26
C SER A 49 7.81 -0.87 -5.21
N LYS A 50 8.30 0.36 -5.40
CA LYS A 50 7.51 1.61 -5.46
C LYS A 50 6.26 1.52 -6.34
N GLU A 51 6.34 0.79 -7.44
CA GLU A 51 5.26 0.63 -8.43
C GLU A 51 4.09 -0.20 -7.88
N ASN A 52 4.38 -1.26 -7.13
CA ASN A 52 3.34 -2.08 -6.50
C ASN A 52 2.60 -1.31 -5.43
N VAL A 53 3.33 -0.54 -4.63
CA VAL A 53 2.76 0.32 -3.57
C VAL A 53 1.85 1.37 -4.20
N ARG A 54 2.30 2.07 -5.25
CA ARG A 54 1.48 3.04 -5.98
C ARG A 54 0.22 2.38 -6.55
N SER A 55 0.35 1.22 -7.17
CA SER A 55 -0.78 0.48 -7.75
C SER A 55 -1.81 0.09 -6.67
N ALA A 56 -1.35 -0.43 -5.54
CA ALA A 56 -2.22 -0.82 -4.44
C ALA A 56 -2.90 0.37 -3.77
N LEU A 57 -2.17 1.46 -3.57
CA LEU A 57 -2.70 2.69 -3.02
C LEU A 57 -3.76 3.29 -3.96
N ASN A 58 -3.46 3.37 -5.26
CA ASN A 58 -4.41 3.88 -6.25
C ASN A 58 -5.70 3.03 -6.32
N ARG A 59 -5.57 1.70 -6.27
CA ARG A 59 -6.74 0.80 -6.19
C ARG A 59 -7.59 1.07 -4.94
N ALA A 60 -6.95 1.29 -3.81
CA ALA A 60 -7.65 1.49 -2.54
C ALA A 60 -8.27 2.90 -2.42
N ILE A 61 -7.63 3.92 -3.00
CA ILE A 61 -8.20 5.27 -3.17
C ILE A 61 -9.47 5.21 -4.02
N ASN A 62 -9.38 4.59 -5.21
CA ASN A 62 -10.53 4.43 -6.12
C ASN A 62 -11.68 3.65 -5.47
N LYS A 63 -11.36 2.57 -4.75
CA LYS A 63 -12.38 1.79 -4.01
C LYS A 63 -13.09 2.62 -2.93
N GLY A 64 -12.38 3.58 -2.33
CA GLY A 64 -12.94 4.45 -1.30
C GLY A 64 -13.59 5.74 -1.82
N GLY A 65 -13.56 6.00 -3.13
CA GLY A 65 -14.06 7.26 -3.70
C GLY A 65 -13.33 8.50 -3.18
N ARG A 66 -12.08 8.35 -2.70
CA ARG A 66 -11.31 9.45 -2.11
C ARG A 66 -10.55 10.21 -3.20
N ASN A 67 -10.38 11.52 -3.04
CA ASN A 67 -9.51 12.30 -3.91
C ASN A 67 -8.15 12.48 -3.22
N VAL A 68 -7.17 11.70 -3.65
CA VAL A 68 -5.85 11.60 -3.00
C VAL A 68 -4.78 11.77 -4.07
N ALA A 69 -3.83 12.66 -3.82
CA ALA A 69 -2.66 12.82 -4.67
C ALA A 69 -1.47 12.06 -4.09
N THR A 70 -0.61 11.62 -5.01
CA THR A 70 0.59 10.86 -4.67
C THR A 70 1.79 11.40 -5.42
N ALA A 71 2.92 11.56 -4.73
CA ALA A 71 4.22 11.82 -5.31
C ALA A 71 5.22 10.81 -4.77
N SER A 72 6.25 10.47 -5.56
CA SER A 72 7.27 9.51 -5.13
C SER A 72 8.64 9.98 -5.60
N ASP A 73 9.63 9.88 -4.73
CA ASP A 73 11.04 10.08 -5.07
C ASP A 73 11.79 8.71 -5.00
N ALA A 74 13.12 8.75 -4.92
CA ALA A 74 13.94 7.54 -4.85
C ALA A 74 13.74 6.74 -3.55
N ASN A 75 13.35 7.39 -2.46
CA ASN A 75 13.38 6.83 -1.11
C ASN A 75 12.03 6.92 -0.37
N PHE A 76 11.12 7.80 -0.80
CA PHE A 76 9.89 8.14 -0.10
C PHE A 76 8.70 8.23 -1.06
N LEU A 77 7.54 7.83 -0.55
CA LEU A 77 6.22 8.06 -1.13
C LEU A 77 5.50 9.11 -0.28
N TYR A 78 5.03 10.16 -0.93
CA TYR A 78 4.22 11.22 -0.33
C TYR A 78 2.77 11.04 -0.76
N VAL A 79 1.86 11.06 0.22
CA VAL A 79 0.42 10.85 0.00
C VAL A 79 -0.35 11.92 0.76
N TRP A 80 -1.28 12.63 0.12
CA TRP A 80 -2.11 13.65 0.76
C TRP A 80 -3.52 13.69 0.18
N ASN A 81 -4.48 14.12 0.99
CA ASN A 81 -5.85 14.35 0.54
C ASN A 81 -5.88 15.64 -0.30
N GLU A 82 -6.33 15.54 -1.54
CA GLU A 82 -6.62 16.73 -2.35
C GLU A 82 -7.92 17.35 -1.82
N SER A 83 -7.78 18.49 -1.16
CA SER A 83 -8.93 19.32 -0.82
C SER A 83 -9.46 19.92 -2.12
N LYS A 84 -10.72 19.65 -2.42
CA LYS A 84 -11.41 20.14 -3.62
C LYS A 84 -11.65 21.64 -3.55
#